data_AF-A0A7C6E1J0-F1
#
_entry.id   AF-A0A7C6E1J0-F1
#
_cell.length_a   1.000
_cell.length_b   1.000
_cell.length_c   1.000
_cell.angle_alpha   90.00
_cell.angle_beta   90.00
_cell.angle_gamma   90.00
#
_symmetry.space_group_name_H-M   'P 1'
#
loop_
_entity.id
_entity.type
_entity.pdbx_description
1 polymer ?
#
loop_
_entity_poly.entity_id
_entity_poly.type
_entity_poly.pdbx_seq_one_letter_code
_entity_poly.pdbx_strand_id
1 'polypeptide(L)'
;MTMHTTVSEKVVCPVCGAVVRPGALFCYNCGGSLSVEEKDGSKALNPNPAVLPERVERRRRREPAKIEIIWEQEAGPNLRVLFMALAISVIVAVITVIALIVR
;
A
#
# COMPACT_ATOMS: atom_id res chain seq x y z
N MET A 1 35.06 -19.10 9.66
CA MET A 1 33.93 -18.15 9.72
C MET A 1 34.50 -16.77 9.96
N THR A 2 34.88 -16.05 8.90
CA THR A 2 35.38 -14.67 9.01
C THR A 2 34.20 -13.71 9.05
N MET A 3 34.10 -12.98 10.15
CA MET A 3 33.06 -11.98 10.41
C MET A 3 33.26 -10.78 9.47
N HIS A 4 32.24 -10.46 8.67
CA HIS A 4 32.20 -9.18 7.98
C HIS A 4 31.82 -8.09 9.00
N THR A 5 32.82 -7.44 9.59
CA THR A 5 32.63 -6.20 10.33
C THR A 5 32.29 -5.12 9.29
N THR A 6 31.00 -4.80 9.15
CA THR A 6 30.51 -3.79 8.21
C THR A 6 30.86 -2.39 8.74
N VAL A 7 31.99 -1.85 8.32
CA VAL A 7 32.28 -0.42 8.46
C VAL A 7 31.30 0.32 7.54
N SER A 8 30.28 0.93 8.14
CA SER A 8 29.26 1.72 7.43
C SER A 8 29.84 3.10 7.12
N GLU A 9 30.63 3.18 6.04
CA GLU A 9 31.20 4.44 5.57
C GLU A 9 30.11 5.26 4.89
N LYS A 10 29.61 6.30 5.55
CA LYS A 10 28.49 7.11 5.02
C LYS A 10 29.03 8.19 4.09
N VAL A 11 28.40 8.36 2.93
CA VAL A 11 28.76 9.40 1.95
C VAL A 11 27.74 10.54 2.03
N VAL A 12 28.16 11.78 1.79
CA VAL A 12 27.25 12.94 1.76
C VAL A 12 26.86 13.24 0.33
N CYS A 13 25.56 13.39 0.07
CA CYS A 13 25.06 13.77 -1.24
C CYS A 13 25.50 15.21 -1.58
N PRO A 14 26.18 15.44 -2.71
CA PRO A 14 26.62 16.78 -3.10
C PRO A 14 25.47 17.70 -3.53
N VAL A 15 24.30 17.15 -3.84
CA VAL A 15 23.14 17.92 -4.34
C VAL A 15 22.33 18.53 -3.19
N CYS A 16 22.12 17.80 -2.10
CA CYS A 16 21.25 18.23 -1.00
C CYS A 16 21.87 18.12 0.40
N GLY A 17 23.10 17.61 0.54
CA GLY A 17 23.76 17.42 1.82
C GLY A 17 23.26 16.23 2.65
N ALA A 18 22.33 15.43 2.13
CA ALA A 18 21.83 14.26 2.86
C ALA A 18 22.90 13.16 2.95
N VAL A 19 22.99 12.54 4.12
CA VAL A 19 23.86 11.39 4.34
C VAL A 19 23.24 10.15 3.70
N VAL A 20 23.98 9.54 2.78
CA VAL A 20 23.56 8.39 1.96
C VAL A 20 24.49 7.20 2.19
N ARG A 21 23.99 6.00 1.87
CA ARG A 21 24.79 4.77 1.95
C ARG A 21 25.89 4.77 0.89
N PRO A 22 27.08 4.20 1.20
CA PRO A 22 28.15 4.08 0.23
C PRO A 22 27.70 3.17 -0.92
N GLY A 23 28.02 3.53 -2.16
CA GLY A 23 27.61 2.79 -3.36
C GLY A 23 26.16 3.01 -3.81
N ALA A 24 25.41 3.91 -3.17
CA ALA A 24 24.10 4.32 -3.69
C ALA A 24 24.28 5.07 -5.02
N LEU A 25 23.56 4.67 -6.07
CA LEU A 25 23.57 5.33 -7.39
C LEU A 25 22.81 6.66 -7.38
N PHE A 26 21.80 6.78 -6.52
CA PHE A 26 20.93 7.94 -6.38
C PHE A 26 20.67 8.27 -4.91
N CYS A 27 20.41 9.55 -4.62
CA CYS A 27 20.07 10.02 -3.29
C CYS A 27 18.59 9.76 -2.98
N TYR A 28 18.30 9.03 -1.90
CA TYR A 28 16.93 8.77 -1.46
C TYR A 28 16.19 10.00 -0.90
N ASN A 29 16.91 11.11 -0.65
CA ASN A 29 16.33 12.35 -0.15
C ASN A 29 15.92 13.30 -1.28
N CYS A 30 16.77 13.48 -2.30
CA CYS A 30 16.53 14.44 -3.38
C CYS A 30 16.39 13.84 -4.78
N GLY A 31 16.69 12.55 -4.95
CA GLY A 31 16.70 11.87 -6.26
C GLY A 31 17.91 12.17 -7.15
N GLY A 32 18.87 12.99 -6.69
CA GLY A 32 20.10 13.31 -7.44
C GLY A 32 21.02 12.10 -7.61
N SER A 33 21.71 12.01 -8.76
CA SER A 33 22.70 10.97 -9.03
C SER A 33 23.97 11.17 -8.21
N LEU A 34 24.56 10.06 -7.77
CA LEU A 34 25.77 10.02 -6.95
C LEU A 34 26.95 9.34 -7.68
N SER A 35 26.75 8.90 -8.92
CA SER A 35 27.79 8.33 -9.77
C SER A 35 28.80 9.40 -10.19
N VAL A 36 30.02 9.32 -9.64
CA VAL A 36 31.17 10.11 -10.08
C VAL A 36 31.81 9.37 -11.26
N GLU A 37 31.15 9.41 -12.42
CA GLU A 37 31.80 9.18 -13.71
C GLU A 37 31.90 10.54 -14.40
N GLU A 38 33.13 10.97 -14.62
CA GLU A 38 33.52 12.28 -15.12
C GLU A 38 33.14 12.41 -16.61
N LYS A 39 32.06 13.16 -16.85
CA LYS A 39 31.76 14.01 -18.03
C LYS A 39 32.08 13.47 -19.45
N ASP A 40 31.02 13.23 -20.23
CA ASP A 40 30.87 13.82 -21.57
C ASP A 40 29.38 13.80 -21.98
N GLY A 41 28.94 14.75 -22.81
CA GLY A 41 27.61 14.72 -23.40
C GLY A 41 26.62 15.76 -22.87
N SER A 42 27.06 17.01 -22.77
CA SER A 42 26.15 18.16 -22.89
C SER A 42 25.37 18.06 -24.21
N LYS A 43 24.18 17.44 -24.18
CA LYS A 43 23.13 17.81 -25.12
C LYS A 43 22.23 18.77 -24.39
N ALA A 44 22.45 20.06 -24.68
CA ALA A 44 21.55 21.14 -24.37
C ALA A 44 20.10 20.72 -24.71
N LEU A 45 19.31 20.36 -23.71
CA LEU A 45 17.91 20.72 -23.76
C LEU A 45 17.85 22.15 -23.23
N ASN A 46 17.99 23.09 -24.15
CA ASN A 46 17.33 24.37 -24.01
C ASN A 46 15.85 24.05 -23.71
N PRO A 47 15.31 24.40 -22.53
CA PRO A 47 13.87 24.39 -22.35
C PRO A 47 13.35 25.59 -23.15
N ASN A 48 13.26 25.44 -24.47
CA ASN A 48 12.59 26.42 -25.28
C ASN A 48 11.10 26.35 -24.91
N PRO A 49 10.51 27.40 -24.32
CA PRO A 49 9.09 27.41 -23.97
C PRO A 49 8.16 27.45 -25.19
N ALA A 50 8.70 27.38 -26.43
CA ALA A 50 7.91 27.37 -27.66
C ALA A 50 7.30 26.01 -28.05
N VAL A 51 7.43 24.94 -27.23
CA VAL A 51 6.64 23.72 -27.47
C VAL A 51 5.21 23.97 -26.95
N LEU A 52 4.32 24.22 -27.91
CA LEU A 52 2.87 24.44 -27.81
C LEU A 52 2.17 23.85 -26.55
N PRO A 53 1.19 24.58 -25.96
CA PRO A 53 0.40 24.15 -24.80
C PRO A 53 -0.35 22.82 -24.96
N GLU A 54 -0.45 22.29 -26.17
CA GLU A 54 -1.25 21.10 -26.50
C GLU A 54 -0.80 19.80 -25.80
N ARG A 55 0.50 19.66 -25.47
CA ARG A 55 1.01 18.47 -24.78
C ARG A 55 0.70 18.48 -23.27
N VAL A 56 0.46 19.65 -22.68
CA VAL A 56 0.21 19.79 -21.24
C VAL A 56 -1.18 19.28 -20.87
N GLU A 57 -2.17 19.45 -21.76
CA GLU A 57 -3.56 19.10 -21.49
C GLU A 57 -3.80 17.58 -21.40
N ARG A 58 -3.10 16.76 -22.19
CA ARG A 58 -3.27 15.29 -22.13
C ARG A 58 -2.81 14.66 -20.82
N ARG A 59 -1.97 15.32 -20.03
CA ARG A 59 -1.47 14.77 -18.74
C ARG A 59 -2.46 15.01 -17.59
N ARG A 60 -3.47 15.85 -17.78
CA ARG A 60 -4.36 16.38 -16.72
C ARG A 60 -5.74 15.68 -16.72
N ARG A 61 -5.80 14.37 -16.95
CA ARG A 61 -7.04 13.58 -16.78
C ARG A 61 -6.77 12.16 -16.25
N ARG A 62 -6.06 12.07 -15.14
CA ARG A 62 -6.22 10.97 -14.19
C ARG A 62 -6.32 11.58 -12.82
N GLU A 63 -7.49 12.16 -12.56
CA GLU A 63 -7.92 12.42 -11.20
C GLU A 63 -7.79 11.10 -10.43
N PRO A 64 -7.03 11.02 -9.32
CA PRO A 64 -6.95 9.80 -8.56
C PRO A 64 -8.36 9.54 -8.02
N ALA A 65 -9.06 8.60 -8.64
CA ALA A 65 -10.35 8.12 -8.18
C ALA A 65 -10.19 7.80 -6.70
N LYS A 66 -10.90 8.56 -5.87
CA LYS A 66 -10.97 8.40 -4.42
C LYS A 66 -11.32 6.93 -4.15
N ILE A 67 -10.31 6.15 -3.77
CA ILE A 67 -10.51 4.76 -3.35
C ILE A 67 -11.16 4.86 -1.98
N GLU A 68 -12.49 4.86 -1.97
CA GLU A 68 -13.28 4.83 -0.75
C GLU A 68 -13.35 3.37 -0.29
N ILE A 69 -12.65 3.10 0.82
CA ILE A 69 -12.56 1.78 1.43
C ILE A 69 -13.91 1.52 2.11
N ILE A 70 -14.79 0.76 1.45
CA ILE A 70 -16.05 0.29 2.02
C ILE A 70 -15.68 -0.86 2.96
N TRP A 71 -15.76 -0.62 4.26
CA TRP A 71 -15.61 -1.68 5.26
C TRP A 71 -16.89 -2.53 5.27
N GLU A 72 -16.77 -3.79 4.86
CA GLU A 72 -17.84 -4.78 5.00
C GLU A 72 -18.01 -5.08 6.50
N GLN A 73 -19.09 -4.56 7.07
CA GLN A 73 -19.40 -4.74 8.47
C GLN A 73 -19.87 -6.18 8.67
N GLU A 74 -19.07 -7.00 9.36
CA GLU A 74 -19.44 -8.38 9.68
C GLU A 74 -20.75 -8.37 10.48
N ALA A 75 -21.85 -8.62 9.77
CA ALA A 75 -23.17 -8.68 10.34
C ALA A 75 -23.22 -9.87 11.29
N GLY A 76 -23.27 -9.59 12.60
CA GLY A 76 -23.46 -10.60 13.62
C GLY A 76 -24.70 -11.46 13.34
N PRO A 77 -24.78 -12.69 13.91
CA PRO A 77 -25.87 -13.62 13.63
C PRO A 77 -27.21 -12.92 13.86
N ASN A 78 -28.00 -12.81 12.79
CA ASN A 78 -29.28 -12.10 12.81
C ASN A 78 -30.15 -12.59 13.97
N LEU A 79 -30.75 -11.66 14.72
CA LEU A 79 -31.63 -11.97 15.84
C LEU A 79 -32.76 -12.95 15.44
N ARG A 80 -33.21 -12.88 14.17
CA ARG A 80 -34.14 -13.84 13.57
C ARG A 80 -33.62 -15.28 13.56
N VAL A 81 -32.35 -15.49 13.25
CA VAL A 81 -31.71 -16.82 13.24
C VAL A 81 -31.61 -17.37 14.67
N LEU A 82 -31.29 -16.52 15.66
CA LEU A 82 -31.28 -16.91 17.07
C LEU A 82 -32.68 -17.36 17.53
N PHE A 83 -33.72 -16.59 17.22
CA PHE A 83 -35.10 -16.95 17.57
C PHE A 83 -35.55 -18.25 16.89
N MET A 84 -35.22 -18.46 15.61
CA MET A 84 -35.53 -19.70 14.92
C MET A 84 -34.83 -20.91 15.56
N ALA A 85 -33.56 -20.78 15.93
CA ALA A 85 -32.82 -21.86 16.58
C ALA A 85 -33.41 -22.21 17.96
N LEU A 86 -33.78 -21.20 18.75
CA LEU A 86 -34.46 -21.40 20.05
C LEU A 86 -35.84 -22.04 19.90
N ALA A 87 -36.62 -21.64 18.90
CA ALA A 87 -37.93 -22.24 18.63
C ALA A 87 -37.78 -23.73 18.26
N ILE A 88 -36.84 -24.06 17.38
CA ILE A 88 -36.59 -25.45 16.97
C ILE A 88 -36.13 -26.30 18.16
N SER A 89 -35.22 -25.79 19.00
CA SER A 89 -34.73 -26.55 20.16
C SER A 89 -35.84 -26.83 21.17
N VAL A 90 -36.73 -25.86 21.42
CA VAL A 90 -37.91 -26.06 22.28
C VAL A 90 -38.87 -27.08 21.68
N ILE A 91 -39.17 -26.98 20.37
CA ILE A 91 -40.06 -27.94 19.70
C ILE A 91 -39.50 -29.36 19.78
N VAL A 92 -38.21 -29.55 19.52
CA VAL A 92 -37.56 -30.86 19.61
C VAL A 92 -37.62 -31.39 21.05
N ALA A 93 -37.35 -30.56 22.06
CA ALA A 93 -37.45 -30.95 23.46
C ALA A 93 -38.88 -31.34 23.87
N VAL A 94 -39.89 -30.61 23.38
CA VAL A 94 -41.30 -30.95 23.65
C VAL A 94 -41.67 -32.28 23.00
N ILE A 95 -41.27 -32.51 21.74
CA ILE A 95 -41.54 -33.77 21.04
C ILE A 95 -40.87 -34.95 21.74
N THR A 96 -39.61 -34.81 22.17
CA THR A 96 -38.91 -35.89 22.88
C THR A 96 -39.55 -36.18 24.23
N VAL A 97 -39.97 -35.16 24.99
CA VAL A 97 -40.70 -35.34 26.24
C VAL A 97 -42.04 -36.04 26.01
N ILE A 98 -42.82 -35.64 25.01
CA ILE A 98 -44.09 -36.31 24.66
C ILE A 98 -43.83 -37.78 24.30
N ALA A 99 -42.82 -38.05 23.48
CA ALA A 99 -42.46 -39.42 23.09
C ALA A 99 -42.04 -40.28 24.29
N LEU A 100 -41.41 -39.70 25.32
CA LEU A 100 -41.09 -40.38 26.57
C LEU A 100 -42.31 -40.62 27.47
N ILE A 101 -43.30 -39.72 27.46
CA ILE A 101 -44.53 -39.86 28.26
C ILE A 101 -45.47 -40.92 27.66
N VAL A 102 -45.50 -41.03 26.33
CA VAL A 102 -46.38 -41.95 25.59
C VAL A 102 -45.78 -43.37 25.48
N ARG A 103 -44.50 -43.53 25.78
CA ARG A 103 -43.79 -44.80 25.75
C ARG A 103 -43.84 -45.51 27.10
#